data_AF-A0ABD3C058-F1
#
_entry.id   AF-A0ABD3C058-F1
#
_cell.length_a   1.000
_cell.length_b   1.000
_cell.length_c   1.000
_cell.angle_alpha   90.00
_cell.angle_beta   90.00
_cell.angle_gamma   90.00
#
_symmetry.space_group_name_H-M   'P 1'
#
loop_
_entity.id
_entity.type
_entity.pdbx_description
1 polymer ?
#
loop_
_entity_poly.entity_id
_entity_poly.type
_entity_poly.pdbx_seq_one_letter_code
_entity_poly.pdbx_strand_id
1 'polypeptide(L)'
;MKWMSYVGGRWAVFKTNLTTDYIYGDKEEPPYLNDYKFLDKVTWDAFVALRLTPEEKREEEEGQEVQSHNNCPQRTSRGGYELLSRKTIEEKIKERQASSDVIPPPSPPTRHEQWKRARIKKSGEYITPEVKIIVERI
;
A
#
# COMPACT_ATOMS: atom_id res chain seq x y z
N MET A 1 -0.49 19.59 10.33
CA MET A 1 0.50 18.67 9.74
C MET A 1 1.63 18.49 10.74
N LYS A 2 1.86 17.29 11.28
CA LYS A 2 2.84 17.05 12.34
C LYS A 2 4.18 16.65 11.71
N TRP A 3 5.10 17.61 11.56
CA TRP A 3 6.39 17.45 10.87
C TRP A 3 7.17 16.21 11.32
N MET A 4 7.22 15.95 12.63
CA MET A 4 7.90 14.78 13.19
C MET A 4 7.33 13.45 12.70
N SER A 5 6.02 13.34 12.53
CA SER A 5 5.39 12.13 12.00
C SER A 5 5.70 11.94 10.52
N TYR A 6 5.80 13.03 9.76
CA TYR A 6 6.18 13.00 8.36
C TYR A 6 7.63 12.55 8.17
N VAL A 7 8.57 13.16 8.90
CA VAL A 7 9.99 12.79 8.87
C VAL A 7 10.18 11.34 9.33
N GLY A 8 9.51 10.93 10.41
CA GLY A 8 9.56 9.55 10.90
C GLY A 8 9.09 8.53 9.85
N GLY A 9 8.00 8.82 9.13
CA GLY A 9 7.53 7.97 8.05
C GLY A 9 8.55 7.86 6.89
N ARG A 10 9.16 8.98 6.48
CA ARG A 10 10.21 8.98 5.45
C ARG A 10 11.43 8.18 5.88
N TRP A 11 11.83 8.29 7.15
CA TRP A 11 12.94 7.53 7.71
C TRP A 11 12.67 6.02 7.72
N ALA A 12 11.46 5.61 8.08
CA ALA A 12 11.06 4.19 8.03
C ALA A 12 11.09 3.64 6.60
N VAL A 13 10.57 4.38 5.63
CA VAL A 13 10.62 4.01 4.19
C VAL A 13 12.07 3.90 3.71
N PHE A 14 12.92 4.86 4.07
CA PHE A 14 14.34 4.83 3.71
C PHE A 14 15.02 3.54 4.20
N LYS A 15 14.88 3.18 5.48
CA LYS A 15 15.44 1.94 6.02
C LYS A 15 14.87 0.69 5.36
N THR A 16 13.59 0.71 4.96
CA THR A 16 12.95 -0.40 4.26
C THR A 16 13.60 -0.60 2.89
N ASN A 17 13.77 0.48 2.11
CA ASN A 17 14.42 0.42 0.81
C ASN A 17 15.87 -0.07 0.91
N LEU A 18 16.61 0.36 1.95
CA LEU A 18 17.96 -0.16 2.20
C LEU A 18 17.96 -1.69 2.38
N THR A 19 17.03 -2.22 3.19
CA THR A 19 16.92 -3.65 3.41
C THR A 19 16.49 -4.39 2.14
N THR A 20 15.43 -3.92 1.46
CA THR A 20 14.89 -4.59 0.27
C THR A 20 15.84 -4.55 -0.92
N ASP A 21 16.49 -3.42 -1.20
CA ASP A 21 17.28 -3.27 -2.42
C ASP A 21 18.72 -3.80 -2.28
N TYR A 22 19.32 -3.65 -1.09
CA TYR A 22 20.76 -3.88 -0.87
C TYR A 22 21.10 -5.08 0.02
N ILE A 23 20.18 -5.51 0.89
CA ILE A 23 20.41 -6.70 1.74
C ILE A 23 19.79 -7.93 1.10
N TYR A 24 18.54 -7.82 0.66
CA TYR A 24 17.80 -8.92 0.03
C TYR A 24 17.66 -8.79 -1.49
N GLY A 25 18.04 -7.64 -2.05
CA GLY A 25 17.93 -7.34 -3.46
C GLY A 25 19.22 -7.58 -4.24
N ASP A 26 19.19 -7.22 -5.53
CA ASP A 26 20.27 -7.51 -6.47
C ASP A 26 21.36 -6.44 -6.52
N LYS A 27 21.29 -5.38 -5.70
CA LYS A 27 22.31 -4.32 -5.70
C LYS A 27 23.57 -4.82 -4.99
N GLU A 28 24.59 -5.15 -5.77
CA GLU A 28 25.89 -5.58 -5.26
C GLU A 28 26.71 -4.43 -4.64
N GLU A 29 26.60 -3.23 -5.21
CA GLU A 29 27.36 -2.07 -4.73
C GLU A 29 26.72 -1.47 -3.47
N PRO A 30 27.50 -1.20 -2.40
CA PRO A 30 26.96 -0.62 -1.18
C PRO A 30 26.30 0.75 -1.40
N PRO A 31 25.25 1.07 -0.63
CA PRO A 31 24.45 2.28 -0.81
C PRO A 31 25.25 3.58 -0.69
N TYR A 32 26.33 3.58 0.10
CA TYR A 32 27.17 4.76 0.32
C TYR A 32 28.07 5.13 -0.88
N LEU A 33 28.27 4.22 -1.84
CA LEU A 33 29.07 4.50 -3.05
C LEU A 33 28.27 5.25 -4.13
N ASN A 34 26.97 4.94 -4.27
CA ASN A 34 26.12 5.48 -5.33
C ASN A 34 25.01 6.38 -4.80
N ASP A 35 23.98 5.77 -4.20
CA ASP A 35 22.69 6.43 -3.97
C ASP A 35 22.71 7.35 -2.74
N TYR A 36 23.52 7.04 -1.73
CA TYR A 36 23.45 7.67 -0.41
C TYR A 36 24.84 8.07 0.12
N LYS A 37 25.48 9.04 -0.52
CA LYS A 37 26.82 9.56 -0.16
C LYS A 37 26.97 10.07 1.28
N PHE A 38 25.86 10.31 1.99
CA PHE A 38 25.87 10.72 3.40
C PHE A 38 26.02 9.53 4.37
N LEU A 39 25.79 8.30 3.90
CA LEU A 39 26.09 7.09 4.66
C LEU A 39 27.58 6.81 4.56
N ASP A 40 28.19 6.37 5.65
CA ASP A 40 29.54 5.85 5.67
C ASP A 40 29.52 4.31 5.80
N LYS A 41 30.66 3.69 5.48
CA LYS A 41 30.80 2.23 5.52
C LYS A 41 30.56 1.65 6.91
N VAL A 42 30.99 2.34 7.97
CA VAL A 42 30.85 1.83 9.35
C VAL A 42 29.37 1.80 9.74
N THR A 43 28.63 2.88 9.43
CA THR A 43 27.19 2.95 9.65
C THR A 43 26.44 1.89 8.84
N TRP A 44 26.84 1.66 7.58
CA TRP A 44 26.24 0.62 6.74
C TRP A 44 26.46 -0.78 7.29
N ASP A 45 27.70 -1.13 7.62
CA ASP A 45 28.05 -2.46 8.13
C ASP A 45 27.32 -2.74 9.46
N ALA A 46 27.23 -1.74 10.34
CA ALA A 46 26.46 -1.84 11.59
C ALA A 46 24.96 -2.06 11.34
N PHE A 47 24.39 -1.39 10.34
CA PHE A 47 23.00 -1.59 9.93
C PHE A 47 22.76 -3.00 9.39
N VAL A 48 23.63 -3.50 8.51
CA VAL A 48 23.53 -4.87 7.97
C VAL A 48 23.62 -5.90 9.08
N ALA A 49 24.58 -5.74 10.01
CA ALA A 49 24.72 -6.64 11.15
C ALA A 49 23.46 -6.68 12.02
N LEU A 50 22.84 -5.53 12.28
CA LEU A 50 21.59 -5.43 13.02
C LEU A 50 20.44 -6.15 12.28
N ARG A 51 20.31 -5.91 10.96
CA ARG A 51 19.27 -6.52 10.10
C ARG A 51 19.37 -8.03 9.99
N LEU A 52 20.58 -8.58 10.09
CA LEU A 52 20.80 -10.02 9.99
C LEU A 52 20.71 -10.74 11.33
N THR A 53 20.44 -10.03 12.43
CA THR A 53 20.25 -10.66 13.74
C THR A 53 19.07 -11.64 13.71
N PRO A 54 19.16 -12.78 14.41
CA PRO A 54 18.05 -13.74 14.47
C PRO A 54 16.74 -13.14 15.02
N GLU A 55 16.85 -12.16 15.93
CA GLU A 55 15.70 -11.49 16.52
C GLU A 55 14.93 -10.67 15.48
N GLU A 56 15.61 -9.83 14.70
CA GLU A 56 14.94 -9.05 13.65
C GLU A 56 14.33 -9.94 12.56
N LYS A 57 15.01 -11.03 12.17
CA LYS A 57 14.46 -11.99 11.21
C LYS A 57 13.19 -12.66 11.72
N ARG A 58 13.17 -13.04 13.00
CA ARG A 58 11.97 -13.62 13.61
C ARG A 58 10.81 -12.62 13.62
N GLU A 59 11.06 -11.36 14.00
CA GLU A 59 10.02 -10.32 13.96
C GLU A 59 9.49 -10.09 12.53
N GLU A 60 10.36 -10.15 11.53
CA GLU A 60 9.99 -10.07 10.12
C GLU A 60 9.09 -11.26 9.72
N GLU A 61 9.49 -12.49 10.04
CA GLU A 61 8.73 -13.71 9.75
C GLU A 61 7.35 -13.70 10.41
N GLU A 62 7.26 -13.32 11.69
CA GLU A 62 5.99 -13.17 12.40
C GLU A 62 5.08 -12.14 11.73
N GLY A 63 5.66 -11.00 11.31
CA GLY A 63 4.95 -9.97 10.58
C GLY A 63 4.43 -10.45 9.21
N GLN A 64 5.22 -11.24 8.49
CA GLN A 64 4.84 -11.84 7.21
C GLN A 64 3.75 -12.91 7.39
N GLU A 65 3.84 -13.75 8.43
CA GLU A 65 2.85 -14.76 8.76
C GLU A 65 1.48 -14.12 9.04
N VAL A 66 1.43 -13.10 9.90
CA VAL A 66 0.20 -12.34 10.19
C VAL A 66 -0.40 -11.74 8.92
N GLN A 67 0.43 -11.21 8.03
CA GLN A 67 -0.04 -10.67 6.75
C GLN A 67 -0.57 -11.75 5.81
N SER A 68 0.04 -12.94 5.79
CA SER A 68 -0.37 -14.07 4.95
C SER A 68 -1.79 -14.56 5.29
N HIS A 69 -2.21 -14.42 6.54
CA HIS A 69 -3.56 -14.76 7.00
C HIS A 69 -4.64 -13.74 6.59
N ASN A 70 -4.28 -12.63 5.92
CA ASN A 70 -5.25 -11.66 5.41
C ASN A 70 -5.91 -12.17 4.12
N ASN A 71 -7.04 -12.85 4.26
CA ASN A 71 -7.83 -13.40 3.14
C ASN A 71 -8.46 -12.34 2.22
N CYS A 72 -8.50 -11.06 2.62
CA CYS A 72 -9.21 -10.00 1.89
C CYS A 72 -8.37 -8.72 1.80
N PRO A 73 -7.17 -8.78 1.19
CA PRO A 73 -6.30 -7.62 1.06
C PRO A 73 -7.02 -6.52 0.28
N GLN A 74 -6.77 -5.27 0.67
CA GLN A 74 -7.28 -4.09 -0.04
C GLN A 74 -6.13 -3.41 -0.78
N ARG A 75 -6.41 -2.88 -1.97
CA ARG A 75 -5.41 -2.12 -2.75
C ARG A 75 -5.33 -0.66 -2.29
N THR A 76 -6.44 -0.13 -1.78
CA THR A 76 -6.54 1.28 -1.41
C THR A 76 -5.95 1.51 -0.02
N SER A 77 -5.06 2.50 0.07
CA SER A 77 -4.65 3.07 1.36
C SER A 77 -5.79 3.88 2.00
N ARG A 78 -5.57 4.41 3.20
CA ARG A 78 -6.55 5.22 3.92
C ARG A 78 -7.07 6.41 3.10
N GLY A 79 -6.19 7.17 2.44
CA GLY A 79 -6.59 8.26 1.53
C GLY A 79 -7.17 7.77 0.19
N GLY A 80 -6.93 6.50 -0.15
CA GLY A 80 -7.48 5.87 -1.34
C GLY A 80 -9.00 5.79 -1.35
N TYR A 81 -9.65 5.66 -0.18
CA TYR A 81 -11.11 5.63 -0.09
C TYR A 81 -11.77 6.96 -0.44
N GLU A 82 -11.19 8.09 -0.05
CA GLU A 82 -11.69 9.41 -0.41
C GLU A 82 -11.61 9.63 -1.93
N LEU A 83 -10.47 9.24 -2.53
CA LEU A 83 -10.29 9.26 -3.98
C LEU A 83 -11.28 8.33 -4.69
N LEU A 84 -11.50 7.12 -4.18
CA LEU A 84 -12.45 6.15 -4.72
C LEU A 84 -13.88 6.67 -4.65
N SER A 85 -14.25 7.29 -3.53
CA SER A 85 -15.58 7.88 -3.33
C SER A 85 -15.87 8.97 -4.38
N ARG A 86 -14.93 9.90 -4.55
CA ARG A 86 -15.02 10.97 -5.54
C ARG A 86 -15.11 10.44 -6.97
N LYS A 87 -14.26 9.46 -7.35
CA LYS A 87 -14.34 8.82 -8.67
C LYS A 87 -15.69 8.15 -8.92
N THR A 88 -16.22 7.47 -7.91
CA THR A 88 -17.53 6.81 -8.02
C THR A 88 -18.66 7.83 -8.23
N ILE A 89 -18.61 8.98 -7.55
CA ILE A 89 -19.58 10.06 -7.73
C ILE A 89 -19.47 10.62 -9.17
N GLU A 90 -18.25 10.87 -9.65
CA GLU A 90 -18.01 11.32 -11.03
C GLU A 90 -18.54 10.33 -12.10
N GLU A 91 -18.35 9.03 -11.89
CA GLU A 91 -18.93 7.96 -12.73
C GLU A 91 -20.46 8.03 -12.76
N LYS A 92 -21.09 8.09 -11.58
CA LYS A 92 -22.56 8.21 -11.46
C LYS A 92 -23.10 9.49 -12.11
N ILE A 93 -22.35 10.60 -12.07
CA ILE A 93 -22.75 11.85 -12.76
C ILE A 93 -22.71 11.67 -14.27
N LYS A 94 -21.63 11.08 -14.82
CA LYS A 94 -21.48 10.85 -16.26
C LYS A 94 -22.56 9.92 -16.81
N GLU A 95 -22.87 8.83 -16.10
CA GLU A 95 -23.95 7.91 -16.47
C GLU A 95 -25.31 8.62 -16.55
N ARG A 96 -25.61 9.51 -15.60
CA ARG A 96 -26.86 10.30 -15.58
C ARG A 96 -26.92 11.38 -16.65
N GLN A 97 -25.79 12.01 -16.98
CA GLN A 97 -25.73 12.99 -18.07
C GLN A 97 -26.00 12.33 -19.44
N ALA A 98 -25.62 11.06 -19.61
CA ALA A 98 -25.97 10.29 -20.79
C ALA A 98 -27.47 9.92 -20.86
N SER A 99 -28.19 9.93 -19.73
CA SER A 99 -29.61 9.57 -19.65
C SER A 99 -30.59 10.76 -19.69
N SER A 100 -30.11 11.99 -19.98
CA SER A 100 -30.91 13.21 -20.21
C SER A 100 -31.84 13.72 -19.09
N ASP A 101 -31.79 13.14 -17.88
CA ASP A 101 -32.61 13.59 -16.75
C ASP A 101 -31.85 14.59 -15.85
N VAL A 102 -32.50 15.69 -15.49
CA VAL A 102 -32.02 16.64 -14.47
C VAL A 102 -32.28 16.02 -13.09
N ILE A 103 -31.37 15.15 -12.65
CA ILE A 103 -31.46 14.43 -11.37
C ILE A 103 -30.61 15.15 -10.31
N PRO A 104 -31.07 15.23 -9.04
CA PRO A 104 -30.23 15.68 -7.92
C PRO A 104 -28.88 14.95 -7.85
N PRO A 105 -27.84 15.55 -7.23
CA PRO A 105 -26.49 14.98 -7.18
C PRO A 105 -26.53 13.53 -6.66
N PRO A 106 -25.77 12.60 -7.28
CA PRO A 106 -25.79 11.21 -6.87
C PRO A 106 -25.33 11.05 -5.43
N SER A 107 -26.00 10.16 -4.71
CA SER A 107 -25.59 9.80 -3.36
C SER A 107 -24.16 9.24 -3.37
N PRO A 108 -23.35 9.56 -2.34
CA PRO A 108 -22.04 8.95 -2.16
C PRO A 108 -22.12 7.42 -2.17
N PRO A 109 -21.05 6.73 -2.58
CA PRO A 109 -21.05 5.27 -2.54
C PRO A 109 -21.20 4.76 -1.11
N THR A 110 -21.99 3.71 -0.97
CA THR A 110 -22.19 3.02 0.30
C THR A 110 -20.88 2.40 0.79
N ARG A 111 -20.83 2.03 2.07
CA ARG A 111 -19.66 1.36 2.65
C ARG A 111 -19.33 0.04 1.93
N HIS A 112 -20.34 -0.75 1.56
CA HIS A 112 -20.13 -2.01 0.86
C HIS A 112 -19.66 -1.78 -0.59
N GLU A 113 -20.18 -0.77 -1.30
CA GLU A 113 -19.68 -0.40 -2.64
C GLU A 113 -18.20 -0.02 -2.59
N GLN A 114 -17.82 0.80 -1.60
CA GLN A 114 -16.42 1.20 -1.39
C GLN A 114 -15.53 0.00 -1.07
N TRP A 115 -16.01 -0.91 -0.21
CA TRP A 115 -15.28 -2.13 0.16
C TRP A 115 -15.04 -3.06 -1.04
N LYS A 116 -16.04 -3.22 -1.92
CA LYS A 116 -15.94 -4.01 -3.16
C LYS A 116 -14.92 -3.37 -4.11
N ARG A 117 -15.08 -2.08 -4.43
CA ARG A 117 -14.19 -1.34 -5.35
C ARG A 117 -12.74 -1.25 -4.86
N ALA A 118 -12.51 -1.17 -3.55
CA ALA A 118 -11.18 -1.14 -2.95
C ALA A 118 -10.36 -2.42 -3.23
N ARG A 119 -11.03 -3.51 -3.60
CA ARG A 119 -10.44 -4.82 -3.86
C ARG A 119 -10.44 -5.21 -5.34
N ILE A 120 -10.63 -4.24 -6.22
CA ILE A 120 -10.54 -4.41 -7.67
C ILE A 120 -9.17 -3.93 -8.15
N LYS A 121 -8.49 -4.77 -8.94
CA LYS A 121 -7.23 -4.48 -9.64
C LYS A 121 -7.49 -3.44 -10.74
N LYS A 122 -6.42 -2.84 -11.27
CA LYS A 122 -6.55 -1.93 -12.42
C LYS A 122 -7.13 -2.61 -13.67
N SER A 123 -6.99 -3.94 -13.79
CA SER A 123 -7.58 -4.75 -14.86
C SER A 123 -9.09 -4.93 -14.75
N GLY A 124 -9.71 -4.58 -13.62
CA GLY A 124 -11.14 -4.81 -13.34
C GLY A 124 -11.44 -6.12 -12.60
N GLU A 125 -10.45 -7.00 -12.42
CA GLU A 125 -10.60 -8.24 -11.66
C GLU A 125 -10.42 -8.03 -10.14
N TYR A 126 -11.01 -8.89 -9.31
CA TYR A 126 -10.75 -8.90 -7.87
C TYR A 126 -9.29 -9.30 -7.55
N ILE A 127 -8.78 -8.83 -6.40
CA ILE A 127 -7.39 -9.10 -6.00
C ILE A 127 -7.13 -10.62 -5.90
N THR A 128 -8.04 -11.34 -5.25
CA THR A 128 -8.00 -12.80 -5.09
C THR A 128 -9.36 -13.42 -5.44
N PRO A 129 -9.42 -14.71 -5.83
CA PRO A 129 -10.68 -15.39 -6.11
C PRO A 129 -11.57 -15.52 -4.86
N GLU A 130 -11.00 -15.61 -3.66
CA GLU A 130 -11.74 -15.67 -2.40
C GLU A 130 -12.52 -14.37 -2.16
N VAL A 131 -11.90 -13.22 -2.45
CA VAL A 131 -12.57 -11.93 -2.39
C VAL A 131 -13.78 -11.91 -3.33
N LYS A 132 -13.67 -12.46 -4.55
CA LYS A 132 -14.79 -12.51 -5.49
C LYS A 132 -15.98 -13.27 -4.90
N ILE A 133 -15.74 -14.45 -4.32
CA ILE A 133 -16.80 -15.26 -3.67
C ILE A 133 -17.46 -14.48 -2.52
N ILE A 134 -16.69 -13.75 -1.72
CA ILE A 134 -17.23 -12.94 -0.62
C ILE A 134 -18.06 -11.77 -1.17
N VAL A 135 -17.59 -11.11 -2.23
CA VAL A 135 -18.29 -9.98 -2.85
C VAL A 135 -19.64 -10.39 -3.43
N GLU A 136 -19.74 -11.59 -4.01
CA GLU A 136 -20.99 -12.16 -4.53
C GLU A 136 -22.02 -12.46 -3.44
N ARG A 137 -21.59 -12.58 -2.17
CA ARG A 137 -22.46 -12.83 -1.01
C ARG A 137 -22.89 -11.56 -0.27
N ILE A 138 -22.31 -10.40 -0.60
CA ILE A 138 -22.60 -9.08 -0.01
C ILE A 138 -23.67 -8.37 -0.83
#